data_AF-A0A522SRJ9-F1
#
_entry.id   AF-A0A522SRJ9-F1
#
_cell.length_a   1.000
_cell.length_b   1.000
_cell.length_c   1.000
_cell.angle_alpha   90.00
_cell.angle_beta   90.00
_cell.angle_gamma   90.00
#
_symmetry.space_group_name_H-M   'P 1'
#
loop_
_entity.id
_entity.type
_entity.pdbx_description
1 polymer ?
#
loop_
_entity_poly.entity_id
_entity_poly.type
_entity_poly.pdbx_seq_one_letter_code
_entity_poly.pdbx_strand_id
1 'polypeptide(L)' 'MTRAEADALKWLFDHGGDGVFAGRDHQVLLARGETAPFMRSTWNALARLGRVEFYGKRRLRILQPERT' A
#
# COMPACT_ATOMS: atom_id res chain seq x y z
N MET A 1 12.96 -7.98 0.56
CA MET A 1 11.69 -7.71 -0.13
C MET A 1 11.24 -8.99 -0.82
N THR A 2 10.03 -9.46 -0.57
CA THR A 2 9.46 -10.66 -1.18
C THR A 2 8.82 -10.34 -2.54
N ARG A 3 8.47 -11.37 -3.32
CA ARG A 3 7.76 -11.17 -4.59
C ARG A 3 6.39 -10.51 -4.38
N ALA A 4 5.63 -10.94 -3.37
CA ALA A 4 4.33 -10.35 -3.04
C ALA A 4 4.43 -8.88 -2.62
N GLU A 5 5.50 -8.49 -1.92
CA GLU A 5 5.77 -7.09 -1.57
C GLU A 5 6.10 -6.24 -2.81
N ALA A 6 6.90 -6.79 -3.73
CA ALA A 6 7.22 -6.12 -5.00
C ALA A 6 5.97 -5.93 -5.87
N ASP A 7 5.16 -6.98 -6.00
CA ASP A 7 3.91 -6.96 -6.76
C ASP A 7 2.90 -5.98 -6.14
N ALA A 8 2.82 -5.91 -4.81
CA ALA A 8 1.96 -4.96 -4.10
C ALA A 8 2.39 -3.50 -4.33
N LEU A 9 3.70 -3.21 -4.28
CA LEU A 9 4.22 -1.88 -4.60
C LEU A 9 3.94 -1.49 -6.04
N LYS A 10 4.18 -2.39 -6.99
CA LYS A 10 3.88 -2.16 -8.40
C LYS A 10 2.40 -1.90 -8.60
N TRP A 11 1.53 -2.74 -8.03
CA TRP A 11 0.10 -2.56 -8.11
C TRP A 11 -0.31 -1.19 -7.56
N LEU A 12 0.13 -0.81 -6.36
CA LEU A 12 -0.24 0.49 -5.79
C LEU A 12 0.29 1.66 -6.63
N PHE A 13 1.49 1.54 -7.19
CA PHE A 13 2.06 2.55 -8.08
C PHE A 13 1.21 2.74 -9.34
N ASP A 14 0.83 1.63 -9.99
CA ASP A 14 -0.05 1.64 -11.16
C ASP A 14 -1.45 2.21 -10.83
N HIS A 15 -1.88 2.12 -9.56
CA HIS A 15 -3.13 2.67 -9.05
C HIS A 15 -2.96 4.05 -8.38
N GLY A 16 -1.94 4.81 -8.78
CA GLY A 16 -1.77 6.21 -8.40
C GLY A 16 -1.02 6.45 -7.09
N GLY A 17 -0.45 5.41 -6.48
CA GLY A 17 0.49 5.50 -5.37
C GLY A 17 -0.14 5.81 -4.01
N ASP A 18 -1.47 5.84 -3.91
CA ASP A 18 -2.22 6.16 -2.69
C ASP A 18 -3.49 5.32 -2.58
N GLY A 19 -3.86 4.94 -1.37
CA GLY A 19 -5.08 4.21 -1.11
C GLY A 19 -5.61 4.38 0.31
N VAL A 20 -6.85 3.92 0.50
CA VAL A 20 -7.54 3.92 1.79
C VAL A 20 -7.98 2.51 2.15
N PHE A 21 -7.78 2.12 3.40
CA PHE A 21 -8.29 0.86 3.92
C PHE A 21 -9.79 0.96 4.14
N ALA A 22 -10.53 0.13 3.41
CA ALA A 22 -11.97 0.08 3.35
C ALA A 22 -12.52 -1.26 3.87
N GLY A 23 -13.85 -1.39 3.87
CA GLY A 23 -14.57 -2.53 4.44
C GLY A 23 -14.80 -2.40 5.95
N ARG A 24 -15.54 -3.36 6.51
CA ARG A 24 -15.96 -3.37 7.92
C ARG A 24 -14.77 -3.42 8.89
N ASP A 25 -13.71 -4.12 8.51
CA ASP A 25 -12.54 -4.38 9.36
C ASP A 25 -11.26 -3.63 8.93
N HIS A 26 -11.37 -2.75 7.92
CA HIS A 26 -10.24 -1.96 7.38
C HIS A 26 -9.02 -2.80 6.97
N GLN A 27 -9.24 -4.03 6.50
CA GLN A 27 -8.17 -4.95 6.10
C GLN A 27 -7.80 -4.84 4.61
N VAL A 28 -8.70 -4.31 3.79
CA VAL A 28 -8.56 -4.27 2.34
C VAL A 28 -8.21 -2.86 1.88
N LEU A 29 -7.14 -2.71 1.10
CA LEU A 29 -6.75 -1.43 0.51
C LEU A 29 -7.56 -1.17 -0.75
N LEU A 30 -8.19 0.00 -0.83
CA LEU A 30 -8.85 0.52 -2.04
C LEU A 30 -7.97 1.63 -2.63
N ALA A 31 -7.60 1.51 -3.89
CA ALA A 31 -6.87 2.54 -4.63
C ALA A 31 -7.55 2.76 -5.99
N ARG A 32 -7.83 4.02 -6.33
CA ARG A 32 -8.51 4.41 -7.59
C ARG A 32 -9.83 3.67 -7.90
N GLY A 33 -10.54 3.23 -6.86
CA GLY A 33 -11.81 2.49 -7.00
C GLY A 33 -11.64 0.97 -7.11
N GLU A 34 -10.41 0.47 -7.09
CA GLU A 34 -10.10 -0.95 -7.17
C GLU A 34 -9.58 -1.50 -5.85
N THR A 35 -9.92 -2.76 -5.58
CA THR A 35 -9.50 -3.48 -4.37
C THR A 35 -8.16 -4.16 -4.62
N ALA A 36 -7.20 -3.90 -3.73
CA ALA A 36 -5.90 -4.54 -3.79
C ALA A 36 -6.00 -6.04 -3.51
N PRO A 37 -5.40 -6.91 -4.34
CA PRO A 37 -5.37 -8.35 -4.12
C PRO A 37 -4.27 -8.77 -3.12
N PHE A 38 -4.00 -7.95 -2.10
CA PHE A 38 -2.93 -8.16 -1.12
C PHE A 38 -3.42 -7.98 0.31
N MET A 39 -2.90 -8.81 1.21
CA MET A 39 -3.26 -8.78 2.62
C MET A 39 -2.73 -7.54 3.34
N ARG A 40 -3.39 -7.14 4.43
CA ARG A 40 -2.93 -6.06 5.33
C ARG A 40 -1.49 -6.26 5.83
N SER A 41 -1.10 -7.51 6.09
CA SER A 41 0.25 -7.88 6.52
C SER A 41 1.33 -7.49 5.51
N THR A 42 1.04 -7.61 4.20
CA THR A 42 1.95 -7.18 3.12
C THR A 42 2.24 -5.68 3.20
N TRP A 43 1.20 -4.87 3.39
CA TRP A 43 1.34 -3.41 3.55
C TRP A 43 2.09 -3.04 4.83
N ASN A 44 1.83 -3.75 5.93
CA ASN A 44 2.56 -3.55 7.18
C ASN A 44 4.06 -3.89 7.03
N ALA A 45 4.40 -4.94 6.29
CA ALA A 45 5.79 -5.29 5.98
C ALA A 45 6.47 -4.22 5.13
N LEU A 46 5.80 -3.72 4.08
CA LEU A 46 6.29 -2.63 3.25
C LEU A 46 6.53 -1.33 4.04
N ALA A 47 5.68 -1.02 5.01
CA ALA A 47 5.85 0.16 5.86
C ALA A 47 7.07 0.03 6.78
N ARG A 48 7.30 -1.17 7.33
CA ARG A 48 8.53 -1.46 8.12
C ARG A 48 9.80 -1.35 7.27
N LEU A 49 9.70 -1.61 5.97
CA LEU A 49 10.79 -1.43 5.01
C LEU A 49 10.93 0.01 4.50
N GLY A 50 10.10 0.95 4.96
CA GLY A 50 10.13 2.35 4.51
C GLY A 50 9.75 2.55 3.05
N ARG A 51 8.96 1.64 2.46
CA ARG A 51 8.50 1.74 1.05
C ARG A 51 7.15 2.42 0.89
N VAL A 52 6.35 2.39 1.95
CA VAL A 52 5.06 3.05 2.05
C VAL A 52 4.94 3.67 3.44
N GLU A 53 4.06 4.64 3.59
CA GLU A 53 3.72 5.19 4.91
C GLU A 53 2.21 5.15 5.14
N PHE A 54 1.83 4.84 6.37
CA PHE A 54 0.45 5.00 6.83
C PHE A 54 0.26 6.43 7.32
N TYR A 55 -0.75 7.11 6.79
CA TYR A 55 -1.06 8.49 7.16
C TYR A 55 -2.57 8.69 7.20
N GLY A 56 -3.05 9.58 8.08
CA GLY A 56 -4.47 9.61 8.40
C GLY A 56 -4.97 8.24 8.93
N LYS A 57 -6.12 8.20 9.56
CA LYS A 57 -6.57 7.00 10.30
C LYS A 57 -6.53 5.68 9.51
N ARG A 58 -6.66 5.74 8.17
CA ARG A 58 -6.83 4.58 7.29
C ARG A 58 -6.16 4.72 5.92
N ARG A 59 -5.24 5.67 5.70
CA ARG A 59 -4.63 5.82 4.37
C ARG A 59 -3.20 5.34 4.35
N LEU A 60 -2.74 5.02 3.14
CA LEU A 60 -1.39 4.57 2.87
C LEU A 60 -0.96 5.12 1.51
N ARG A 61 0.28 5.59 1.42
CA ARG A 61 0.90 6.04 0.18
C ARG A 61 2.30 5.48 -0.01
N ILE A 62 2.74 5.40 -1.26
CA ILE A 62 4.12 5.06 -1.60
C ILE A 62 5.03 6.20 -1.17
N LEU A 63 6.13 5.83 -0.51
CA LEU A 63 7.26 6.73 -0.32
C LEU A 63 8.11 6.62 -1.59
N GLN A 64 8.13 7.68 -2.42
CA GLN A 64 9.11 7.69 -3.51
C GLN A 64 10.49 7.76 -2.88
N PRO A 65 11.45 6.91 -3.30
CA PRO A 65 12.84 7.15 -2.93
C PRO A 65 13.19 8.52 -3.47
N GLU A 66 13.64 9.43 -2.59
CA GLU A 66 14.23 10.69 -3.02
C GLU A 66 15.25 10.36 -4.10
N ARG A 67 15.05 10.88 -5.31
CA ARG A 67 16.05 10.81 -6.37
C ARG A 67 17.20 11.69 -5.90
N THR A 68 18.15 11.10 -5.16
CA THR A 68 19.45 11.71 -4.89
C THR A 68 20.28 11.76 -6.17
#